data_AF-A0A7W6B0M7-F1
#
_entry.id   AF-A0A7W6B0M7-F1
#
_cell.length_a   1.000
_cell.length_b   1.000
_cell.length_c   1.000
_cell.angle_alpha   90.00
_cell.angle_beta   90.00
_cell.angle_gamma   90.00
#
_symmetry.space_group_name_H-M   'P 1'
#
loop_
_entity.id
_entity.type
_entity.pdbx_description
1 polymer ?
#
loop_
_entity_poly.entity_id
_entity_poly.type
_entity_poly.pdbx_seq_one_letter_code
_entity_poly.pdbx_strand_id
1 'polypeptide(L)' 'MTAERKKDAREKFLLGGIVVKAGLSMADRAFLLGGLIELATVMPGSSEHQRLRDIGEEAFKAPSLDPSSPHVEENAGWR' A
#
# COMPACT_ATOMS: atom_id res chain seq x y z
N MET A 1 -12.47 27.00 4.09
CA MET A 1 -11.26 26.44 4.74
C MET A 1 -11.47 25.10 5.46
N THR A 2 -12.66 24.81 6.00
CA THR A 2 -12.92 23.56 6.77
C THR A 2 -13.26 22.33 5.91
N ALA A 3 -13.79 22.51 4.70
CA ALA A 3 -14.12 21.40 3.80
C ALA A 3 -12.86 20.75 3.16
N GLU A 4 -11.90 21.56 2.73
CA GLU A 4 -10.63 21.08 2.13
C GLU A 4 -9.85 20.18 3.10
N ARG A 5 -9.71 20.62 4.36
CA ARG A 5 -9.01 19.85 5.40
C ARG A 5 -9.68 18.50 5.69
N LYS A 6 -11.01 18.41 5.56
CA LYS A 6 -11.75 17.15 5.75
C LYS A 6 -11.50 16.19 4.60
N LYS A 7 -11.41 16.70 3.36
CA LYS A 7 -11.11 15.91 2.17
C LYS A 7 -9.67 15.35 2.24
N ASP A 8 -8.70 16.19 2.58
CA ASP A 8 -7.30 15.79 2.74
C ASP A 8 -7.12 14.68 3.78
N ALA A 9 -7.81 14.80 4.93
CA ALA A 9 -7.75 13.80 5.98
C ALA A 9 -8.35 12.46 5.53
N ARG A 10 -9.44 12.50 4.76
CA ARG A 10 -10.08 11.30 4.20
C ARG A 10 -9.19 10.61 3.18
N GLU A 11 -8.57 11.37 2.27
CA GLU A 11 -7.67 10.81 1.26
C GLU A 11 -6.45 10.16 1.90
N LYS A 12 -5.80 10.83 2.86
CA LYS A 12 -4.68 10.26 3.63
C LYS A 12 -5.08 9.00 4.38
N PHE A 13 -6.29 8.96 4.95
CA PHE A 13 -6.80 7.77 5.64
C PHE A 13 -7.00 6.60 4.67
N LEU A 14 -7.58 6.83 3.49
CA LEU A 14 -7.80 5.80 2.49
C LEU A 14 -6.46 5.22 1.99
N LEU A 15 -5.48 6.08 1.72
CA LEU A 15 -4.13 5.65 1.34
C LEU A 15 -3.45 4.83 2.43
N GLY A 16 -3.57 5.24 3.70
CA GLY A 16 -3.08 4.45 4.84
C GLY A 16 -3.76 3.09 4.95
N GLY A 17 -5.07 3.02 4.66
CA GLY A 17 -5.83 1.76 4.65
C GLY A 17 -5.32 0.74 3.63
N ILE A 18 -4.81 1.19 2.48
CA ILE A 18 -4.20 0.31 1.45
C ILE A 18 -2.93 -0.35 2.00
N VAL A 19 -2.07 0.41 2.66
CA VAL A 19 -0.81 -0.09 3.25
C VAL A 19 -1.09 -1.16 4.32
N VAL A 20 -2.10 -0.93 5.17
CA VAL A 20 -2.51 -1.89 6.20
C VAL A 20 -3.06 -3.17 5.56
N LYS A 21 -3.93 -3.05 4.54
CA LYS A 21 -4.49 -4.21 3.83
C LYS A 21 -3.42 -5.04 3.12
N ALA A 22 -2.35 -4.40 2.65
CA ALA A 22 -1.19 -5.06 2.05
C ALA A 22 -0.28 -5.76 3.09
N GLY A 23 -0.58 -5.69 4.39
CA GLY A 23 0.25 -6.27 5.45
C GLY A 23 1.52 -5.47 5.76
N LEU A 24 1.59 -4.21 5.31
CA LEU A 24 2.79 -3.38 5.37
C LEU A 24 2.73 -2.31 6.46
N SER A 25 1.87 -2.49 7.47
CA SER A 25 1.66 -1.51 8.54
C SER A 25 2.90 -1.24 9.40
N MET A 26 3.84 -2.19 9.43
CA MET A 26 5.10 -2.11 10.19
C MET A 26 6.34 -1.90 9.30
N ALA A 27 6.16 -1.78 7.98
CA ALA A 27 7.27 -1.60 7.04
C ALA A 27 7.90 -0.22 7.19
N ASP A 28 9.21 -0.13 6.92
CA ASP A 28 9.92 1.15 6.90
C ASP A 28 9.29 2.16 5.90
N ARG A 29 9.28 3.43 6.30
CA ARG A 29 8.62 4.49 5.52
C ARG A 29 9.38 4.84 4.24
N ALA A 30 10.71 4.77 4.26
CA ALA A 30 11.51 5.00 3.07
C ALA A 30 11.34 3.86 2.07
N PHE A 31 11.27 2.61 2.56
CA PHE A 31 10.92 1.45 1.75
C PHE A 31 9.57 1.62 1.04
N LEU A 32 8.52 1.98 1.79
CA LEU A 32 7.18 2.22 1.22
C LEU A 32 7.18 3.33 0.18
N LEU A 33 7.82 4.46 0.49
CA LEU A 33 7.87 5.59 -0.44
C LEU A 33 8.67 5.24 -1.71
N GLY A 34 9.78 4.51 -1.57
CA GLY A 34 10.57 4.03 -2.71
C GLY A 34 9.76 3.15 -3.65
N GLY A 35 9.06 2.15 -3.10
CA GLY A 35 8.19 1.28 -3.90
C GLY A 35 7.04 2.05 -4.57
N LEU A 36 6.43 3.03 -3.89
CA LEU A 36 5.38 3.87 -4.49
C LEU A 36 5.91 4.76 -5.63
N ILE A 37 7.15 5.24 -5.52
CA ILE A 37 7.80 6.00 -6.60
C ILE A 37 8.05 5.10 -7.80
N GLU A 38 8.54 3.87 -7.61
CA GLU A 38 8.69 2.89 -8.70
C GLU A 38 7.34 2.58 -9.35
N LEU A 39 6.29 2.35 -8.55
CA LEU A 39 4.93 2.14 -9.05
C LEU A 39 4.40 3.32 -9.87
N ALA A 40 4.76 4.56 -9.51
CA ALA A 40 4.37 5.75 -10.26
C ALA A 40 4.99 5.83 -11.67
N THR A 41 6.04 5.05 -11.95
CA THR A 41 6.64 4.96 -13.29
C THR A 41 5.94 3.95 -14.20
N VAL A 42 5.05 3.11 -13.65
CA VAL A 42 4.33 2.09 -14.42
C VAL A 42 3.33 2.77 -15.36
N MET A 43 3.45 2.47 -16.65
CA MET A 43 2.59 3.06 -17.68
C MET A 43 1.13 2.58 -17.52
N PRO A 44 0.14 3.49 -17.44
CA PRO A 44 -1.27 3.12 -17.40
C PRO A 44 -1.67 2.30 -18.62
N GLY A 45 -2.41 1.21 -18.39
CA GLY A 45 -2.85 0.30 -19.46
C GLY A 45 -1.78 -0.68 -19.96
N SER A 46 -0.56 -0.64 -19.42
CA SER A 46 0.42 -1.71 -19.61
C SER A 46 -0.04 -3.02 -18.96
N SER A 47 0.55 -4.14 -19.38
CA SER A 47 0.31 -5.46 -18.78
C SER A 47 0.67 -5.49 -17.29
N GLU A 48 1.73 -4.79 -16.90
CA GLU A 48 2.14 -4.64 -15.51
C GLU A 48 1.11 -3.88 -14.70
N HIS A 49 0.65 -2.72 -15.20
CA HIS A 49 -0.43 -1.95 -14.56
C HIS A 49 -1.69 -2.81 -14.37
N GLN A 50 -2.08 -3.56 -15.40
CA GLN A 50 -3.26 -4.43 -15.34
C GLN A 50 -3.08 -5.56 -14.32
N ARG A 51 -1.94 -6.24 -14.33
CA ARG A 51 -1.61 -7.28 -13.34
C ARG A 51 -1.68 -6.75 -11.91
N LEU A 52 -1.05 -5.60 -11.62
CA LEU A 52 -1.05 -5.01 -10.29
C LEU A 52 -2.46 -4.61 -9.84
N ARG A 53 -3.26 -4.09 -10.77
CA ARG A 53 -4.67 -3.78 -10.52
C ARG A 53 -5.46 -5.03 -10.16
N ASP A 54 -5.32 -6.11 -10.93
CA ASP A 54 -6.06 -7.36 -10.72
C ASP A 54 -5.72 -7.97 -9.34
N ILE A 55 -4.44 -7.97 -8.95
CA ILE A 55 -3.99 -8.38 -7.61
C ILE A 55 -4.67 -7.52 -6.53
N GLY A 56 -4.70 -6.20 -6.73
CA GLY A 56 -5.34 -5.28 -5.80
C GLY A 56 -6.84 -5.53 -5.67
N GLU A 57 -7.56 -5.72 -6.78
CA GLU A 57 -8.99 -6.02 -6.79
C GLU A 57 -9.31 -7.30 -6.01
N GLU A 58 -8.52 -8.36 -6.18
CA GLU A 58 -8.69 -9.59 -5.41
C GLU A 58 -8.39 -9.40 -3.91
N ALA A 59 -7.34 -8.66 -3.55
CA ALA A 59 -7.05 -8.34 -2.14
C ALA A 59 -8.14 -7.48 -1.46
N PHE A 60 -8.88 -6.69 -2.24
CA PHE A 60 -10.03 -5.94 -1.73
C PHE A 60 -11.27 -6.82 -1.52
N LYS A 61 -11.48 -7.84 -2.37
CA LYS A 61 -12.58 -8.82 -2.25
C LYS A 61 -12.34 -9.83 -1.14
N ALA A 62 -11.07 -10.21 -0.91
CA ALA A 62 -10.73 -11.16 0.14
C ALA A 62 -11.10 -10.60 1.54
N PRO A 63 -11.73 -11.41 2.42
CA PRO A 63 -11.83 -11.07 3.83
C PRO A 63 -10.41 -10.85 4.36
N SER A 64 -10.22 -9.86 5.24
CA SER A 64 -8.91 -9.44 5.73
C SER A 64 -8.07 -10.67 6.10
N LEU A 65 -6.98 -10.88 5.35
CA LEU A 65 -6.00 -11.91 5.66
C LEU A 65 -5.61 -11.74 7.12
N ASP A 66 -5.68 -12.84 7.85
CA ASP A 66 -5.30 -12.91 9.25
C ASP A 66 -3.91 -12.25 9.42
N PRO A 67 -3.75 -11.25 10.31
CA PRO A 67 -2.49 -10.53 10.49
C PRO A 67 -1.32 -11.40 10.99
N SER A 68 -1.51 -12.71 11.10
CA SER A 68 -0.55 -13.71 11.60
C SER A 68 0.22 -14.48 10.50
N SER A 69 0.25 -14.02 9.24
CA SER A 69 1.03 -14.66 8.15
C SER A 69 1.76 -13.65 7.24
N PRO A 70 2.91 -14.06 6.68
CA PRO A 70 4.21 -13.82 7.30
C PRO A 70 4.51 -12.32 7.43
N HIS A 71 4.93 -11.90 8.61
CA HIS A 71 5.54 -10.59 8.79
C HIS A 71 6.71 -10.45 7.80
N VAL A 72 6.73 -9.37 7.03
CA VAL A 72 8.02 -8.80 6.62
C VAL A 72 8.65 -8.32 7.91
N GLU A 73 9.25 -9.26 8.64
CA GLU A 73 10.09 -8.98 9.78
C GLU A 73 11.34 -8.35 9.19
N GLU A 74 11.29 -7.02 9.07
CA GLU A 74 12.40 -6.21 8.59
C GLU A 74 13.50 -6.33 9.65
N ASN A 75 14.31 -7.37 9.44
CA ASN A 75 15.37 -7.78 10.34
C ASN A 75 16.34 -6.61 10.46
N ALA A 76 16.27 -5.93 11.61
CA ALA A 76 17.28 -5.05 12.14
C ALA A 76 18.58 -5.87 12.29
N GLY A 77 19.33 -5.96 11.20
CA GLY A 77 20.44 -6.89 11.08
C GLY A 77 21.40 -6.54 9.97
N TRP A 78 21.69 -5.25 9.76
CA TRP A 78 22.85 -4.81 9.00
C TRP A 78 23.75 -4.02 9.93
N ARG A 79 24.91 -4.64 10.22
CA ARG A 79 26.06 -4.07 10.93
C ARG A 79 26.61 -2.85 10.22
#